data_AF-A0A1S7DU15-F1
#
_entry.id   AF-A0A1S7DU15-F1
#
_cell.length_a   1.000
_cell.length_b   1.000
_cell.length_c   1.000
_cell.angle_alpha   90.00
_cell.angle_beta   90.00
_cell.angle_gamma   90.00
#
_symmetry.space_group_name_H-M   'P 1'
#
loop_
_entity.id
_entity.type
_entity.pdbx_description
1 polymer ?
#
loop_
_entity_poly.entity_id
_entity_poly.type
_entity_poly.pdbx_seq_one_letter_code
_entity_poly.pdbx_strand_id
1 'polypeptide(L)'
;MTSLLDKKIRRITYNILNLPKAVDMMNPSTGRLALEYGHYISYGYRADGAKIGKVLNYSSEYVGGSYSEKWDYLDGFQYRFLKYLGTREEPILEIDLETGQTIKKTKDEFVLQFLPTSEGYYDYLHKRYVYHYTDHLGNVRLSYYKGSNNLVIDKESNYYPFGLEHTGYNGLLGNQSYNYKYNGKELQTEIGMYDYGASSLSIVRNKQFEKYRIRAFGY
;
A
#
# COMPACT_ATOMS: atom_id res chain seq x y z
N MET A 1 -2.46 -22.43 1.16
CA MET A 1 -1.97 -21.95 2.49
C MET A 1 -2.69 -20.65 2.80
N THR A 2 -3.40 -20.54 3.93
CA THR A 2 -4.32 -19.41 4.20
C THR A 2 -3.94 -18.58 5.42
N SER A 3 -2.86 -18.91 6.15
CA SER A 3 -2.40 -18.20 7.35
C SER A 3 -0.89 -17.94 7.31
N LEU A 4 -0.46 -16.76 7.76
CA LEU A 4 0.94 -16.29 7.81
C LEU A 4 1.17 -15.45 9.07
N LEU A 5 1.42 -16.13 10.19
CA LEU A 5 1.54 -15.49 11.51
C LEU A 5 2.73 -14.52 11.59
N ASP A 6 3.80 -14.78 10.85
CA ASP A 6 4.97 -13.88 10.75
C ASP A 6 4.63 -12.55 10.08
N LYS A 7 3.56 -12.51 9.28
CA LYS A 7 2.99 -11.31 8.67
C LYS A 7 1.72 -10.83 9.38
N LYS A 8 1.44 -11.37 10.57
CA LYS A 8 0.20 -11.11 11.34
C LYS A 8 -1.07 -11.46 10.56
N ILE A 9 -0.99 -12.29 9.51
CA ILE A 9 -2.16 -12.75 8.76
C ILE A 9 -2.66 -14.04 9.41
N ARG A 10 -3.86 -13.99 9.95
CA ARG A 10 -4.52 -15.16 10.53
C ARG A 10 -5.17 -16.02 9.46
N ARG A 11 -5.87 -15.38 8.52
CA ARG A 11 -6.66 -16.08 7.51
C ARG A 11 -6.81 -15.24 6.25
N ILE A 12 -6.70 -15.88 5.10
CA ILE A 12 -7.09 -15.35 3.79
C ILE A 12 -8.28 -16.18 3.30
N THR A 13 -9.35 -15.50 2.94
CA THR A 13 -10.51 -16.09 2.26
C THR A 13 -10.51 -15.68 0.80
N TYR A 14 -11.09 -16.51 -0.06
CA TYR A 14 -11.07 -16.33 -1.50
C TYR A 14 -12.50 -16.30 -2.04
N ASN A 15 -12.68 -15.66 -3.20
CA ASN A 15 -13.95 -15.67 -3.93
C ASN A 15 -14.02 -16.86 -4.92
N ILE A 16 -15.11 -16.94 -5.69
CA ILE A 16 -15.33 -17.99 -6.69
C ILE A 16 -14.32 -17.97 -7.85
N LEU A 17 -13.58 -16.88 -8.03
CA LEU A 17 -12.51 -16.73 -9.02
C LEU A 17 -11.13 -17.04 -8.43
N ASN A 18 -11.09 -17.59 -7.20
CA ASN A 18 -9.87 -17.84 -6.44
C ASN A 18 -9.02 -16.58 -6.17
N LEU A 19 -9.63 -15.39 -6.18
CA LEU A 19 -8.98 -14.13 -5.83
C LEU A 19 -9.14 -13.86 -4.31
N PRO A 20 -8.13 -13.29 -3.63
CA PRO A 20 -8.21 -12.96 -2.21
C PRO A 20 -9.39 -12.02 -1.92
N LYS A 21 -10.43 -12.50 -1.24
CA LYS A 21 -11.62 -11.71 -0.91
C LYS A 21 -11.42 -10.92 0.38
N ALA A 22 -10.81 -11.54 1.38
CA ALA A 22 -10.58 -10.89 2.66
C ALA A 22 -9.39 -11.48 3.41
N VAL A 23 -8.72 -10.63 4.18
CA VAL A 23 -7.55 -10.93 5.01
C VAL A 23 -7.84 -10.52 6.44
N ASP A 24 -7.89 -11.51 7.33
CA ASP A 24 -8.00 -11.30 8.77
C ASP A 24 -6.59 -11.13 9.35
N MET A 25 -6.35 -10.02 10.02
CA MET A 25 -5.04 -9.69 10.61
C MET A 25 -5.08 -9.70 12.14
N MET A 26 -3.95 -10.00 12.77
CA MET A 26 -3.78 -9.85 14.22
C MET A 26 -3.57 -8.38 14.58
N ASN A 27 -4.10 -7.93 15.72
CA ASN A 27 -3.88 -6.55 16.18
C ASN A 27 -2.37 -6.32 16.44
N PRO A 28 -1.78 -5.24 15.88
CA PRO A 28 -0.35 -4.98 15.96
C PRO A 28 0.13 -4.51 17.35
N SER A 29 -0.75 -3.94 18.18
CA SER A 29 -0.48 -3.39 19.53
C SER A 29 -0.58 -4.45 20.63
N THR A 30 -1.56 -5.36 20.53
CA THR A 30 -1.84 -6.35 21.60
C THR A 30 -1.48 -7.79 21.21
N GLY A 31 -1.24 -8.07 19.93
CA GLY A 31 -1.11 -9.44 19.43
C GLY A 31 -2.39 -10.28 19.56
N ARG A 32 -3.51 -9.66 19.95
CA ARG A 32 -4.81 -10.30 20.18
C ARG A 32 -5.70 -10.27 18.92
N LEU A 33 -6.81 -10.99 19.00
CA LEU A 33 -7.66 -11.40 17.87
C LEU A 33 -8.32 -10.24 17.10
N ALA A 34 -8.47 -10.43 15.78
CA ALA A 34 -9.14 -9.51 14.85
C ALA A 34 -10.61 -9.18 15.17
N LEU A 35 -11.29 -10.03 15.94
CA LEU A 35 -12.72 -9.87 16.23
C LEU A 35 -13.00 -8.97 17.43
N GLU A 36 -11.96 -8.64 18.21
CA GLU A 36 -12.07 -7.74 19.37
C GLU A 36 -11.53 -6.34 19.03
N TYR A 37 -10.58 -6.23 18.07
CA TYR A 37 -9.94 -4.95 17.70
C TYR A 37 -9.56 -4.79 16.19
N GLY A 38 -10.32 -5.42 15.28
CA GLY A 38 -10.71 -4.80 14.01
C GLY A 38 -9.75 -4.64 12.83
N HIS A 39 -8.54 -5.24 12.78
CA HIS A 39 -7.69 -5.16 11.57
C HIS A 39 -8.13 -6.17 10.49
N TYR A 40 -8.81 -5.66 9.46
CA TYR A 40 -9.43 -6.47 8.43
C TYR A 40 -9.32 -5.78 7.07
N ILE A 41 -8.85 -6.52 6.06
CA ILE A 41 -8.82 -6.06 4.67
C ILE A 41 -9.84 -6.82 3.86
N SER A 42 -10.66 -6.13 3.07
CA SER A 42 -11.47 -6.73 2.02
C SER A 42 -11.13 -6.16 0.65
N TYR A 43 -11.33 -6.97 -0.37
CA TYR A 43 -11.07 -6.62 -1.76
C TYR A 43 -12.31 -6.82 -2.62
N GLY A 44 -12.50 -5.91 -3.57
CA GLY A 44 -13.52 -5.99 -4.61
C GLY A 44 -12.89 -6.24 -5.97
N TYR A 45 -13.50 -7.10 -6.76
CA TYR A 45 -13.05 -7.44 -8.11
C TYR A 45 -14.22 -7.41 -9.09
N ARG A 46 -13.92 -7.07 -10.34
CA ARG A 46 -14.82 -7.33 -11.47
C ARG A 46 -14.85 -8.83 -11.79
N ALA A 47 -15.79 -9.21 -12.65
CA ALA A 47 -15.92 -10.59 -13.13
C ALA A 47 -14.72 -11.06 -13.97
N ASP A 48 -13.96 -10.13 -14.57
CA ASP A 48 -12.71 -10.42 -15.29
C ASP A 48 -11.50 -10.58 -14.36
N GLY A 49 -11.70 -10.44 -13.05
CA GLY A 49 -10.67 -10.56 -12.03
C GLY A 49 -9.85 -9.29 -11.77
N ALA A 50 -10.13 -8.18 -12.45
CA ALA A 50 -9.50 -6.90 -12.14
C ALA A 50 -9.95 -6.39 -10.76
N LYS A 51 -8.98 -6.02 -9.92
CA LYS A 51 -9.25 -5.40 -8.62
C LYS A 51 -9.82 -3.99 -8.83
N ILE A 52 -10.94 -3.69 -8.17
CA ILE A 52 -11.63 -2.38 -8.22
C ILE A 52 -11.66 -1.67 -6.89
N GLY A 53 -11.40 -2.39 -5.79
CA GLY A 53 -11.43 -1.77 -4.48
C GLY A 53 -10.67 -2.54 -3.41
N LYS A 54 -10.20 -1.80 -2.42
CA LYS A 54 -9.65 -2.30 -1.16
C LYS A 54 -10.30 -1.53 -0.02
N VAL A 55 -10.69 -2.21 1.05
CA VAL A 55 -11.13 -1.57 2.29
C VAL A 55 -10.31 -2.11 3.45
N LEU A 56 -9.63 -1.24 4.17
CA LEU A 56 -8.95 -1.53 5.42
C LEU A 56 -9.80 -0.98 6.57
N ASN A 57 -10.26 -1.88 7.44
CA ASN A 57 -10.81 -1.50 8.74
C ASN A 57 -9.72 -1.69 9.79
N TYR A 58 -9.63 -0.75 10.73
CA TYR A 58 -8.68 -0.83 11.84
C TYR A 58 -9.14 0.01 13.02
N SER A 59 -8.70 -0.34 14.23
CA SER A 59 -8.85 0.51 15.42
C SER A 59 -7.52 1.15 15.77
N SER A 60 -7.53 2.40 16.22
CA SER A 60 -6.34 3.08 16.75
C SER A 60 -6.53 3.34 18.24
N GLU A 61 -5.70 2.72 19.08
CA GLU A 61 -5.68 2.96 20.53
C GLU A 61 -5.14 4.36 20.86
N TYR A 62 -4.21 4.87 20.03
CA TYR A 62 -3.57 6.17 20.23
C TYR A 62 -4.53 7.34 19.94
N VAL A 63 -5.31 7.23 18.85
CA VAL A 63 -6.23 8.30 18.41
C VAL A 63 -7.66 8.05 18.92
N GLY A 64 -7.94 6.83 19.39
CA GLY A 64 -9.25 6.37 19.85
C GLY A 64 -10.21 6.06 18.69
N GLY A 65 -10.87 4.91 18.75
CA GLY A 65 -11.98 4.54 17.86
C GLY A 65 -11.61 3.69 16.65
N SER A 66 -12.61 3.45 15.81
CA SER A 66 -12.54 2.58 14.63
C SER A 66 -12.57 3.40 13.34
N TYR A 67 -11.74 3.00 12.39
CA TYR A 67 -11.48 3.69 11.14
C TYR A 67 -11.67 2.72 9.98
N SER A 68 -12.07 3.26 8.84
CA SER A 68 -12.15 2.55 7.57
C SER A 68 -11.51 3.41 6.49
N GLU A 69 -10.44 2.92 5.87
CA GLU A 69 -9.88 3.50 4.66
C GLU A 69 -10.25 2.64 3.45
N LYS A 70 -10.77 3.26 2.41
CA LYS A 70 -11.13 2.63 1.15
C LYS A 70 -10.27 3.20 0.04
N TRP A 71 -9.76 2.32 -0.81
CA TRP A 71 -9.15 2.68 -2.08
C TRP A 71 -10.00 2.14 -3.22
N ASP A 72 -10.39 3.00 -4.15
CA ASP A 72 -11.06 2.60 -5.39
C ASP A 72 -10.08 2.73 -6.55
N TYR A 73 -10.04 1.69 -7.38
CA TYR A 73 -9.16 1.55 -8.54
C TYR A 73 -10.03 1.57 -9.80
N LEU A 74 -10.12 2.72 -10.44
CA LEU A 74 -10.99 2.94 -11.60
C LEU A 74 -10.13 3.32 -12.79
N ASP A 75 -9.93 2.40 -13.74
CA ASP A 75 -9.17 2.62 -14.97
C ASP A 75 -7.77 3.24 -14.74
N GLY A 76 -7.11 2.78 -13.68
CA GLY A 76 -5.79 3.23 -13.26
C GLY A 76 -5.78 4.45 -12.33
N PHE A 77 -6.90 5.18 -12.23
CA PHE A 77 -7.06 6.21 -11.21
C PHE A 77 -7.24 5.56 -9.84
N GLN A 78 -6.61 6.15 -8.83
CA GLN A 78 -6.71 5.69 -7.45
C GLN A 78 -7.33 6.77 -6.57
N TYR A 79 -8.48 6.46 -5.98
CA TYR A 79 -9.16 7.33 -5.03
C TYR A 79 -8.99 6.76 -3.62
N ARG A 80 -8.93 7.64 -2.63
CA ARG A 80 -8.94 7.27 -1.21
C ARG A 80 -10.13 7.89 -0.53
N PHE A 81 -10.84 7.12 0.28
CA PHE A 81 -11.92 7.57 1.13
C PHE A 81 -11.67 7.14 2.57
N LEU A 82 -11.83 8.06 3.50
CA LEU A 82 -11.64 7.80 4.93
C LEU A 82 -12.95 7.98 5.68
N LYS A 83 -13.32 6.97 6.46
CA LYS A 83 -14.45 7.01 7.38
C LYS A 83 -13.98 6.80 8.81
N TYR A 84 -14.50 7.64 9.70
CA TYR A 84 -14.42 7.41 11.14
C TYR A 84 -15.76 6.86 11.65
N LEU A 85 -15.70 5.77 12.41
CA LEU A 85 -16.87 5.03 12.91
C LEU A 85 -17.27 5.42 14.34
N GLY A 86 -16.81 6.58 14.84
CA GLY A 86 -17.21 7.14 16.14
C GLY A 86 -17.76 8.57 16.05
N THR A 87 -17.95 9.22 17.21
CA THR A 87 -18.58 10.55 17.36
C THR A 87 -17.64 11.75 17.21
N ARG A 88 -16.32 11.52 17.10
CA ARG A 88 -15.32 12.56 16.90
C ARG A 88 -15.52 13.29 15.56
N GLU A 89 -15.59 14.61 15.61
CA GLU A 89 -15.74 15.50 14.45
C GLU A 89 -14.40 16.09 13.95
N GLU A 90 -13.33 15.98 14.74
CA GLU A 90 -12.03 16.54 14.37
C GLU A 90 -11.38 15.79 13.18
N PRO A 91 -10.73 16.52 12.25
CA PRO A 91 -10.05 15.91 11.12
C PRO A 91 -8.89 15.04 11.58
N ILE A 92 -8.64 13.96 10.83
CA ILE A 92 -7.46 13.11 11.06
C ILE A 92 -6.27 13.80 10.41
N LEU A 93 -5.23 14.04 11.19
CA LEU A 93 -3.99 14.65 10.72
C LEU A 93 -2.97 13.56 10.42
N GLU A 94 -2.35 13.64 9.25
CA GLU A 94 -1.23 12.80 8.83
C GLU A 94 -0.02 13.70 8.58
N ILE A 95 1.19 13.22 8.83
CA ILE A 95 2.40 13.95 8.46
C ILE A 95 2.86 13.39 7.12
N ASP A 96 2.96 14.26 6.13
CA ASP A 96 3.73 13.94 4.95
C ASP A 96 5.21 13.81 5.34
N LEU A 97 5.78 12.61 5.23
CA LEU A 97 7.18 12.38 5.57
C LEU A 97 8.13 12.93 4.49
N GLU A 98 7.62 13.32 3.31
CA GLU A 98 8.44 13.97 2.30
C GLU A 98 8.67 15.44 2.63
N THR A 99 7.58 16.20 2.86
CA THR A 99 7.66 17.65 3.12
C THR A 99 7.67 18.03 4.60
N GLY A 100 7.35 17.08 5.50
CA GLY A 100 7.08 17.35 6.91
C GLY A 100 5.73 18.04 7.17
N GLN A 101 4.94 18.31 6.13
CA GLN A 101 3.70 19.06 6.24
C GLN A 101 2.60 18.20 6.87
N THR A 102 1.80 18.81 7.74
CA THR A 102 0.57 18.17 8.23
C THR A 102 -0.52 18.20 7.17
N ILE A 103 -0.96 17.02 6.74
CA ILE A 103 -2.09 16.78 5.83
C ILE A 103 -3.35 16.57 6.67
N LYS A 104 -4.44 17.24 6.29
CA LYS A 104 -5.78 16.91 6.80
C LYS A 104 -6.36 15.80 5.93
N LYS A 105 -6.59 14.61 6.48
CA LYS A 105 -7.42 13.61 5.81
C LYS A 105 -8.87 14.03 5.94
N THR A 106 -9.50 14.35 4.82
CA THR A 106 -10.93 14.65 4.79
C THR A 106 -11.72 13.36 5.05
N LYS A 107 -12.59 13.41 6.05
CA LYS A 107 -13.54 12.35 6.36
C LYS A 107 -14.70 12.45 5.38
N ASP A 108 -15.25 11.29 5.02
CA ASP A 108 -16.47 11.17 4.21
C ASP A 108 -16.37 11.82 2.81
N GLU A 109 -15.16 11.90 2.25
CA GLU A 109 -14.90 12.41 0.91
C GLU A 109 -13.94 11.48 0.14
N PHE A 110 -14.18 11.33 -1.17
CA PHE A 110 -13.23 10.68 -2.08
C PHE A 110 -12.18 11.68 -2.54
N VAL A 111 -10.93 11.39 -2.22
CA VAL A 111 -9.77 12.18 -2.64
C VAL A 111 -9.01 11.41 -3.71
N LEU A 112 -8.95 11.97 -4.92
CA LEU A 112 -8.09 11.44 -5.98
C LEU A 112 -6.61 11.53 -5.56
N GLN A 113 -5.91 10.40 -5.53
CA GLN A 113 -4.52 10.33 -5.12
C GLN A 113 -3.59 10.48 -6.33
N PHE A 114 -3.83 9.69 -7.37
CA PHE A 114 -2.95 9.57 -8.52
C PHE A 114 -3.72 9.47 -9.83
N LEU A 115 -3.17 10.10 -10.85
CA LEU A 115 -3.53 9.89 -12.25
C LEU A 115 -2.32 9.25 -12.94
N PRO A 116 -2.41 8.00 -13.42
CA PRO A 116 -1.31 7.37 -14.14
C PRO A 116 -1.05 8.06 -15.49
N THR A 117 0.21 8.09 -15.90
CA THR A 117 0.65 8.53 -17.22
C THR A 117 1.51 7.43 -17.86
N SER A 118 1.85 7.58 -19.15
CA SER A 118 2.69 6.60 -19.86
C SER A 118 4.10 6.47 -19.27
N GLU A 119 4.60 7.50 -18.60
CA GLU A 119 5.97 7.58 -18.07
C GLU A 119 6.02 7.67 -16.54
N GLY A 120 4.86 7.65 -15.87
CA GLY A 120 4.79 7.85 -14.43
C GLY A 120 3.38 8.13 -13.95
N TYR A 121 3.21 9.19 -13.17
CA TYR A 121 1.90 9.61 -12.67
C TYR A 121 1.88 11.09 -12.29
N TYR A 122 0.68 11.66 -12.21
CA TYR A 122 0.45 12.93 -11.55
C TYR A 122 0.05 12.71 -10.09
N ASP A 123 0.78 13.38 -9.21
CA ASP A 123 0.59 13.38 -7.77
C ASP A 123 -0.32 14.54 -7.35
N TYR A 124 -1.52 14.22 -6.86
CA TYR A 124 -2.47 15.24 -6.44
C TYR A 124 -2.14 15.86 -5.09
N LEU A 125 -1.36 15.18 -4.25
CA LEU A 125 -0.95 15.70 -2.94
C LEU A 125 0.07 16.83 -3.14
N HIS A 126 1.14 16.54 -3.90
CA HIS A 126 2.21 17.51 -4.17
C HIS A 126 2.00 18.34 -5.44
N LYS A 127 0.92 18.09 -6.18
CA LYS A 127 0.52 18.81 -7.41
C LYS A 127 1.60 18.83 -8.50
N ARG A 128 2.21 17.67 -8.75
CA ARG A 128 3.34 17.55 -9.70
C ARG A 128 3.27 16.26 -10.50
N TYR A 129 3.90 16.28 -11.67
CA TYR A 129 4.18 15.06 -12.43
C TYR A 129 5.45 14.40 -11.88
N VAL A 130 5.35 13.11 -11.58
CA VAL A 130 6.45 12.24 -11.21
C VAL A 130 6.68 11.26 -12.35
N TYR A 131 7.93 11.18 -12.80
CA TYR A 131 8.40 10.33 -13.90
C TYR A 131 9.22 9.18 -13.36
N HIS A 132 9.15 8.05 -14.07
CA HIS A 132 9.83 6.81 -13.71
C HIS A 132 10.93 6.50 -14.71
N TYR A 133 12.14 6.29 -14.19
CA TYR A 133 13.15 5.52 -14.90
C TYR A 133 13.03 4.06 -14.50
N THR A 134 12.68 3.21 -15.47
CA THR A 134 12.46 1.78 -15.26
C THR A 134 13.63 0.95 -15.79
N ASP A 135 13.89 -0.19 -15.13
CA ASP A 135 14.82 -1.18 -15.67
C ASP A 135 14.15 -2.07 -16.74
N HIS A 136 14.95 -2.97 -17.35
CA HIS A 136 14.49 -3.88 -18.41
C HIS A 136 13.36 -4.85 -17.97
N LEU A 137 13.08 -5.00 -16.68
CA LEU A 137 11.98 -5.81 -16.15
C LEU A 137 10.76 -4.95 -15.78
N GLY A 138 10.83 -3.64 -16.01
CA GLY A 138 9.77 -2.69 -15.66
C GLY A 138 9.76 -2.29 -14.18
N ASN A 139 10.84 -2.53 -13.43
CA ASN A 139 10.94 -2.02 -12.04
C ASN A 139 11.28 -0.54 -12.05
N VAL A 140 10.56 0.27 -11.29
CA VAL A 140 10.90 1.69 -11.09
C VAL A 140 12.19 1.79 -10.27
N ARG A 141 13.27 2.29 -10.87
CA ARG A 141 14.58 2.45 -10.21
C ARG A 141 14.81 3.85 -9.67
N LEU A 142 14.28 4.84 -10.36
CA LEU A 142 14.36 6.24 -9.99
C LEU A 142 13.02 6.89 -10.29
N SER A 143 12.46 7.56 -9.30
CA SER A 143 11.35 8.48 -9.46
C SER A 143 11.91 9.91 -9.39
N TYR A 144 11.47 10.78 -10.28
CA TYR A 144 11.92 12.17 -10.32
C TYR A 144 10.84 13.11 -10.83
N TYR A 145 10.96 14.39 -10.52
CA TYR A 145 10.03 15.42 -11.00
C TYR A 145 10.77 16.68 -11.44
N LYS A 146 10.08 17.53 -12.18
CA LYS A 146 10.59 18.84 -12.56
C LYS A 146 10.42 19.81 -11.39
N GLY A 147 11.54 20.21 -10.78
CA GLY A 147 11.58 21.37 -9.88
C GLY A 147 11.55 22.68 -10.67
N SER A 148 11.71 23.81 -9.99
CA SER A 148 11.58 25.14 -10.62
C SER A 148 12.46 25.30 -11.87
N ASN A 149 13.74 24.94 -11.79
CA ASN A 149 14.67 25.03 -12.92
C ASN A 149 15.45 23.74 -13.19
N ASN A 150 15.49 22.81 -12.24
CA ASN A 150 16.26 21.57 -12.32
C ASN A 150 15.36 20.33 -12.20
N LEU A 151 15.92 19.17 -12.57
CA LEU A 151 15.33 17.88 -12.22
C LEU A 151 15.61 17.61 -10.74
N VAL A 152 14.61 17.09 -10.03
CA VAL A 152 14.70 16.72 -8.62
C VAL A 152 14.41 15.23 -8.50
N ILE A 153 15.28 14.51 -7.82
CA ILE A 153 15.07 13.10 -7.49
C ILE A 153 14.01 13.03 -6.39
N ASP A 154 12.94 12.28 -6.66
CA ASP A 154 11.87 12.01 -5.70
C ASP A 154 12.24 10.83 -4.80
N LYS A 155 12.72 9.75 -5.43
CA LYS A 155 13.08 8.51 -4.75
C LYS A 155 14.01 7.65 -5.61
N GLU A 156 14.99 7.04 -4.96
CA GLU A 156 15.77 5.93 -5.51
C GLU A 156 15.29 4.60 -4.95
N SER A 157 15.02 3.64 -5.83
CA SER A 157 14.51 2.31 -5.47
C SER A 157 15.39 1.23 -6.08
N ASN A 158 15.98 0.41 -5.22
CA ASN A 158 16.82 -0.72 -5.63
C ASN A 158 16.21 -2.01 -5.12
N TYR A 159 16.16 -3.05 -5.95
CA TYR A 159 15.55 -4.32 -5.58
C TYR A 159 16.57 -5.46 -5.63
N TYR A 160 16.53 -6.31 -4.62
CA TYR A 160 17.10 -7.65 -4.69
C TYR A 160 16.34 -8.44 -5.75
N PRO A 161 16.94 -9.54 -6.28
CA PRO A 161 16.18 -10.55 -6.99
C PRO A 161 14.90 -10.88 -6.22
N PHE A 162 13.78 -11.00 -6.94
CA PHE A 162 12.43 -11.30 -6.42
C PHE A 162 11.68 -10.14 -5.74
N GLY A 163 12.28 -8.95 -5.59
CA GLY A 163 11.51 -7.72 -5.35
C GLY A 163 11.55 -7.13 -3.95
N LEU A 164 12.45 -7.61 -3.09
CA LEU A 164 12.70 -6.93 -1.83
C LEU A 164 13.47 -5.63 -2.11
N GLU A 165 12.90 -4.51 -1.71
CA GLU A 165 13.55 -3.20 -1.81
C GLU A 165 14.74 -3.14 -0.83
N HIS A 166 15.87 -2.63 -1.31
CA HIS A 166 17.04 -2.34 -0.51
C HIS A 166 16.72 -1.19 0.45
N THR A 167 17.31 -1.25 1.64
CA THR A 167 17.07 -0.26 2.71
C THR A 167 18.39 0.18 3.31
N GLY A 168 18.45 1.41 3.83
CA GLY A 168 19.57 1.89 4.66
C GLY A 168 20.58 2.80 3.96
N TYR A 169 20.38 3.12 2.68
CA TYR A 169 21.23 4.07 1.95
C TYR A 169 20.47 4.98 0.98
N ASN A 170 19.25 4.62 0.55
CA ASN A 170 18.36 5.54 -0.15
C ASN A 170 17.70 6.46 0.91
N GLY A 171 18.05 7.75 0.91
CA GLY A 171 17.59 8.70 1.93
C GLY A 171 16.24 9.37 1.64
N LEU A 172 15.83 9.36 0.36
CA LEU A 172 14.59 10.00 -0.07
C LEU A 172 13.42 9.01 0.02
N LEU A 173 12.36 9.42 0.71
CA LEU A 173 11.17 8.60 0.92
C LEU A 173 10.19 8.66 -0.27
N GLY A 174 10.23 9.75 -1.02
CA GLY A 174 9.27 10.09 -2.08
C GLY A 174 7.83 10.11 -1.58
N ASN A 175 6.88 10.03 -2.52
CA ASN A 175 5.47 9.94 -2.18
C ASN A 175 5.13 8.56 -1.58
N GLN A 176 4.85 8.53 -0.28
CA GLN A 176 4.51 7.31 0.46
C GLN A 176 3.16 6.69 0.10
N SER A 177 2.25 7.47 -0.46
CA SER A 177 0.95 6.97 -0.91
C SER A 177 1.11 6.15 -2.20
N TYR A 178 2.19 6.37 -2.97
CA TYR A 178 2.45 5.65 -4.22
C TYR A 178 3.19 4.33 -3.95
N ASN A 179 2.44 3.23 -3.95
CA ASN A 179 2.95 1.91 -3.55
C ASN A 179 3.22 0.93 -4.72
N TYR A 180 3.24 1.41 -5.96
CA TYR A 180 3.64 0.59 -7.12
C TYR A 180 5.16 0.55 -7.22
N LYS A 181 5.74 -0.64 -7.06
CA LYS A 181 7.19 -0.80 -6.92
C LYS A 181 7.72 -1.89 -7.86
N TYR A 182 8.00 -3.08 -7.32
CA TYR A 182 8.57 -4.20 -8.07
C TYR A 182 7.58 -4.74 -9.12
N ASN A 183 8.05 -4.94 -10.36
CA ASN A 183 7.29 -5.35 -11.54
C ASN A 183 6.01 -4.52 -11.77
N GLY A 184 6.03 -3.24 -11.39
CA GLY A 184 4.86 -2.36 -11.45
C GLY A 184 3.68 -2.81 -10.57
N LYS A 185 3.92 -3.68 -9.58
CA LYS A 185 2.87 -4.18 -8.68
C LYS A 185 2.77 -3.34 -7.42
N GLU A 186 1.54 -3.17 -6.96
CA GLU A 186 1.23 -2.47 -5.71
C GLU A 186 1.67 -3.32 -4.53
N LEU A 187 2.51 -2.75 -3.66
CA LEU A 187 2.82 -3.31 -2.35
C LEU A 187 1.69 -2.96 -1.38
N GLN A 188 0.98 -3.97 -0.88
CA GLN A 188 0.06 -3.84 0.24
C GLN A 188 0.89 -3.68 1.51
N THR A 189 1.09 -2.44 1.97
CA THR A 189 1.98 -2.11 3.09
C THR A 189 1.49 -2.72 4.41
N GLU A 190 0.18 -2.93 4.54
CA GLU A 190 -0.46 -3.49 5.72
C GLU A 190 -0.03 -4.94 5.98
N ILE A 191 0.25 -5.69 4.91
CA ILE A 191 0.62 -7.12 4.96
C ILE A 191 2.03 -7.39 4.40
N GLY A 192 2.66 -6.38 3.81
CA GLY A 192 3.97 -6.47 3.16
C GLY A 192 4.00 -7.48 2.02
N MET A 193 3.00 -7.42 1.13
CA MET A 193 2.87 -8.33 -0.01
C MET A 193 2.54 -7.56 -1.28
N TYR A 194 3.18 -7.93 -2.39
CA TYR A 194 2.84 -7.42 -3.71
C TYR A 194 1.58 -8.09 -4.24
N ASP A 195 0.70 -7.28 -4.80
CA ASP A 195 -0.52 -7.73 -5.45
C ASP A 195 -0.27 -8.11 -6.91
N TYR A 196 -0.40 -9.40 -7.23
CA TYR A 196 -0.32 -9.97 -8.58
C TYR A 196 -1.69 -10.50 -9.03
N GLY A 197 -2.79 -9.98 -8.48
CA GLY A 197 -4.16 -10.42 -8.78
C GLY A 197 -4.52 -11.71 -8.06
N ALA A 198 -4.58 -12.83 -8.80
CA ALA A 198 -4.88 -14.15 -8.23
C ALA A 198 -3.79 -14.67 -7.29
N SER A 199 -2.59 -14.14 -7.45
CA SER A 199 -1.44 -14.46 -6.60
C SER A 199 -0.93 -13.22 -5.88
N SER A 200 -0.20 -13.44 -4.80
CA SER A 200 0.50 -12.42 -4.03
C SER A 200 1.92 -12.89 -3.76
N LEU A 201 2.88 -11.96 -3.84
CA LEU A 201 4.29 -12.25 -3.65
C LEU A 201 4.79 -11.56 -2.39
N SER A 202 5.54 -12.27 -1.56
CA SER A 202 6.17 -11.69 -0.38
C SER A 202 7.58 -12.19 -0.17
N ILE A 203 8.43 -11.30 0.35
CA ILE A 203 9.77 -11.63 0.80
C ILE A 203 9.91 -11.21 2.24
N VAL A 204 10.52 -12.08 3.04
CA VAL A 204 10.84 -11.80 4.44
C VAL A 204 12.35 -12.00 4.64
N ARG A 205 13.03 -10.97 5.17
CA ARG A 205 14.40 -11.11 5.66
C ARG A 205 14.34 -11.73 7.06
N ASN A 206 14.93 -12.90 7.22
CA ASN A 206 15.12 -13.51 8.53
C ASN A 206 16.38 -12.90 9.17
N LYS A 207 16.20 -12.01 10.15
CA LYS A 207 17.31 -11.33 10.85
C LYS A 207 18.19 -12.28 11.68
N GLN A 208 17.68 -13.44 12.08
CA GLN A 208 18.43 -14.41 12.89
C GLN A 208 19.41 -15.26 12.07
N PHE A 209 19.12 -15.45 10.78
CA PHE A 209 19.92 -16.33 9.91
C PHE A 209 20.49 -15.61 8.68
N GLU A 210 20.32 -14.29 8.55
CA GLU A 210 20.72 -13.52 7.36
C GLU A 210 20.18 -14.13 6.04
N LYS A 211 19.06 -14.88 6.10
CA LYS A 211 18.47 -15.61 4.98
C LYS A 211 17.18 -14.94 4.51
N TYR A 212 16.98 -14.86 3.20
CA TYR A 212 15.74 -14.40 2.58
C TYR A 212 14.83 -15.59 2.28
N ARG A 213 13.55 -15.47 2.60
CA ARG A 213 12.53 -16.45 2.18
C ARG A 213 11.56 -15.78 1.21
N ILE A 214 11.49 -16.33 0.00
CA ILE A 214 10.51 -15.95 -1.02
C ILE A 214 9.27 -16.80 -0.81
N ARG A 215 8.09 -16.19 -0.85
CA ARG A 215 6.82 -16.90 -0.83
C ARG A 215 5.89 -16.29 -1.86
N ALA A 216 5.46 -17.10 -2.82
CA ALA A 216 4.33 -16.79 -3.69
C ALA A 216 3.11 -17.54 -3.13
N PHE A 217 1.96 -16.88 -3.14
CA PHE A 217 0.69 -17.45 -2.70
C PHE A 217 -0.36 -17.19 -3.75
N GLY A 218 -1.03 -18.24 -4.17
CA GLY A 218 -2.16 -18.24 -5.08
C GLY A 218 -2.82 -19.62 -4.97
N TYR A 219 -3.93 -19.79 -5.66
CA TYR A 219 -4.46 -21.13 -5.89
C TYR A 219 -3.61 -21.89 -6.92
#